data_AF-A0A3D3IBD0-F1
#
_entry.id   AF-A0A3D3IBD0-F1
#
_cell.length_a   1.000
_cell.length_b   1.000
_cell.length_c   1.000
_cell.angle_alpha   90.00
_cell.angle_beta   90.00
_cell.angle_gamma   90.00
#
_symmetry.space_group_name_H-M   'P 1'
#
loop_
_entity.id
_entity.type
_entity.pdbx_description
1 polymer ?
#
loop_
_entity_poly.entity_id
_entity_poly.type
_entity_poly.pdbx_seq_one_letter_code
_entity_poly.pdbx_strand_id
1 'polypeptide(L)'
;TSEEFWNIHGIAFSDDDHILFIADYIKGPYRLNTLSMELTQFQSENELSLKGIDGLLYFNNSLVAIQNGVRPNRVTRYELDQQQMRIISATIIDKAHPSFNEPTMGCIYKNKLYYIANSAWGAYDENHALKPELIKDVVVLTAELK
;
A
#
# COMPACT_ATOMS: atom_id res chain seq x y z
N THR A 1 -6.89 20.78 -7.58
CA THR A 1 -6.26 19.48 -7.92
C THR A 1 -4.77 19.73 -8.10
N SER A 2 -3.92 18.83 -7.61
CA SER A 2 -2.47 18.88 -7.83
C SER A 2 -2.14 18.33 -9.23
N GLU A 3 -1.07 18.80 -9.87
CA GLU A 3 -0.62 18.26 -11.16
C GLU A 3 0.07 16.89 -10.95
N GLU A 4 0.72 16.75 -9.80
CA GLU A 4 1.51 15.60 -9.38
C GLU A 4 0.60 14.45 -8.93
N PHE A 5 -0.32 14.71 -8.01
CA PHE A 5 -1.18 13.68 -7.40
C PHE A 5 -2.55 13.59 -8.06
N TRP A 6 -3.10 12.38 -8.07
CA TRP A 6 -4.44 12.07 -8.54
C TRP A 6 -5.36 11.56 -7.42
N ASN A 7 -4.88 10.58 -6.63
CA ASN A 7 -5.70 9.93 -5.61
C ASN A 7 -4.82 9.28 -4.51
N ILE A 8 -4.42 10.04 -3.50
CA ILE A 8 -3.52 9.59 -2.42
C ILE A 8 -4.29 8.73 -1.41
N HIS A 9 -3.81 7.51 -1.14
CA HIS A 9 -4.46 6.59 -0.20
C HIS A 9 -3.58 6.19 1.00
N GLY A 10 -2.25 6.25 0.88
CA GLY A 10 -1.34 5.81 1.93
C GLY A 10 -0.07 6.64 2.04
N ILE A 11 0.50 6.73 3.23
CA ILE A 11 1.78 7.39 3.49
C ILE A 11 2.60 6.60 4.51
N ALA A 12 3.93 6.67 4.43
CA ALA A 12 4.85 6.09 5.40
C ALA A 12 6.15 6.89 5.45
N PHE A 13 6.77 7.01 6.64
CA PHE A 13 8.11 7.57 6.77
C PHE A 13 9.18 6.48 6.67
N SER A 14 10.39 6.85 6.23
CA SER A 14 11.60 6.08 6.50
C SER A 14 11.91 6.06 8.01
N ASP A 15 12.75 5.14 8.46
CA ASP A 15 13.10 5.00 9.89
C ASP A 15 13.72 6.27 10.50
N ASP A 16 14.31 7.14 9.68
CA ASP A 16 14.95 8.40 10.07
C ASP A 16 14.10 9.64 9.76
N ASP A 17 12.85 9.47 9.32
CA ASP A 17 11.90 10.53 8.92
C ASP A 17 12.41 11.49 7.81
N HIS A 18 13.54 11.19 7.16
CA HIS A 18 14.06 12.02 6.08
C HIS A 18 13.26 11.87 4.78
N ILE A 19 12.58 10.74 4.61
CA ILE A 19 11.78 10.43 3.43
C ILE A 19 10.33 10.18 3.83
N LEU A 20 9.41 10.87 3.17
CA LEU A 20 7.98 10.55 3.18
C LEU A 20 7.63 9.83 1.88
N PHE A 21 7.18 8.59 2.01
CA PHE A 21 6.62 7.81 0.91
C PHE A 21 5.11 8.07 0.82
N ILE A 22 4.61 8.29 -0.39
CA ILE A 22 3.21 8.67 -0.64
C ILE A 22 2.65 7.77 -1.73
N ALA A 23 1.67 6.92 -1.41
CA ALA A 23 0.97 6.09 -2.37
C ALA A 23 -0.14 6.87 -3.07
N ASP A 24 0.04 7.12 -4.37
CA ASP A 24 -1.06 7.46 -5.26
C ASP A 24 -1.67 6.19 -5.87
N TYR A 25 -2.97 6.02 -5.70
CA TYR A 25 -3.70 4.85 -6.15
C TYR A 25 -3.64 4.64 -7.67
N ILE A 26 -3.57 5.71 -8.46
CA ILE A 26 -3.62 5.66 -9.93
C ILE A 26 -2.22 5.78 -10.55
N LYS A 27 -1.36 6.62 -9.96
CA LYS A 27 -0.01 6.91 -10.48
C LYS A 27 1.08 6.05 -9.83
N GLY A 28 0.84 5.47 -8.66
CA GLY A 28 1.84 4.71 -7.89
C GLY A 28 2.55 5.58 -6.85
N PRO A 29 3.56 5.03 -6.15
CA PRO A 29 4.17 5.69 -5.02
C PRO A 29 5.16 6.78 -5.43
N TYR A 30 5.24 7.79 -4.60
CA TYR A 30 6.21 8.87 -4.65
C TYR A 30 7.11 8.80 -3.41
N ARG A 31 8.29 9.39 -3.55
CA ARG A 31 9.22 9.73 -2.49
C ARG A 31 9.30 11.24 -2.39
N LEU A 32 9.14 11.77 -1.19
CA LEU A 32 9.37 13.17 -0.86
C LEU A 32 10.53 13.25 0.14
N ASN A 33 11.60 13.95 -0.22
CA ASN A 33 12.61 14.33 0.77
C ASN A 33 12.02 15.42 1.68
N THR A 34 11.99 15.19 2.99
CA THR A 34 11.30 16.07 3.95
C THR A 34 12.03 17.38 4.23
N LEU A 35 13.32 17.47 3.89
CA LEU A 35 14.14 18.67 4.03
C LEU A 35 14.17 19.52 2.76
N SER A 36 14.52 18.92 1.61
CA SER A 36 14.61 19.63 0.33
C SER A 36 13.26 19.82 -0.35
N MET A 37 12.22 19.10 0.10
CA MET A 37 10.90 19.02 -0.54
C MET A 37 10.94 18.48 -1.97
N GLU A 38 12.03 17.81 -2.36
CA GLU A 38 12.16 17.15 -3.65
C GLU A 38 11.21 15.95 -3.71
N LEU A 39 10.26 16.01 -4.65
CA LEU A 39 9.30 14.94 -4.93
C LEU A 39 9.74 14.17 -6.16
N THR A 40 9.87 12.85 -6.03
CA THR A 40 10.20 11.94 -7.13
C THR A 40 9.20 10.81 -7.17
N GLN A 41 8.63 10.52 -8.34
CA GLN A 41 7.79 9.35 -8.53
C GLN A 41 8.66 8.10 -8.64
N PHE A 42 8.30 7.02 -7.94
CA PHE A 42 8.98 5.75 -8.16
C PHE A 42 8.66 5.21 -9.55
N GLN A 43 9.70 4.74 -10.20
CA GLN A 43 9.61 3.90 -11.38
C GLN A 43 10.00 2.48 -10.98
N SER A 44 9.45 1.48 -11.68
CA SER A 44 9.78 0.08 -11.47
C SER A 44 10.05 -0.55 -12.83
N GLU A 45 11.19 -1.23 -12.92
CA GLU A 45 11.48 -2.15 -14.01
C GLU A 45 10.90 -3.55 -13.76
N ASN A 46 10.36 -3.80 -12.56
CA ASN A 46 9.66 -5.05 -12.23
C ASN A 46 8.32 -5.15 -12.95
N GLU A 47 7.90 -6.38 -13.27
CA GLU A 47 6.60 -6.67 -13.89
C GLU A 47 5.40 -6.38 -12.97
N LEU A 48 5.62 -6.28 -11.64
CA LEU A 48 4.54 -6.04 -10.67
C LEU A 48 4.15 -4.56 -10.64
N SER A 49 2.87 -4.29 -10.92
CA SER A 49 2.29 -2.95 -10.86
C SER A 49 2.49 -2.28 -9.49
N LEU A 50 2.94 -1.02 -9.51
CA LEU A 50 3.01 -0.13 -8.34
C LEU A 50 1.69 0.64 -8.07
N LYS A 51 0.63 0.39 -8.85
CA LYS A 51 -0.66 1.08 -8.71
C LYS A 51 -1.60 0.32 -7.77
N GLY A 52 -2.73 0.94 -7.46
CA GLY A 52 -3.79 0.34 -6.67
C GLY A 52 -3.37 0.08 -5.22
N ILE A 53 -2.41 0.86 -4.73
CA ILE A 53 -1.94 0.81 -3.34
C ILE A 53 -2.92 1.61 -2.50
N ASP A 54 -3.52 0.95 -1.54
CA ASP A 54 -4.47 1.54 -0.60
C ASP A 54 -3.82 1.75 0.77
N GLY A 55 -3.17 0.70 1.28
CA GLY A 55 -2.29 0.80 2.46
C GLY A 55 -0.82 0.80 2.06
N LEU A 56 -0.04 1.73 2.62
CA LEU A 56 1.42 1.79 2.45
C LEU A 56 2.10 1.82 3.82
N LEU A 57 3.09 0.94 4.01
CA LEU A 57 3.90 0.85 5.21
C LEU A 57 5.39 0.79 4.82
N TYR A 58 6.27 1.26 5.70
CA TYR A 58 7.70 1.12 5.54
C TYR A 58 8.23 0.07 6.53
N PHE A 59 9.15 -0.78 6.06
CA PHE A 59 9.80 -1.80 6.89
C PHE A 59 11.15 -2.21 6.30
N ASN A 60 12.23 -2.08 7.08
CA ASN A 60 13.56 -2.60 6.73
C ASN A 60 13.97 -2.31 5.27
N ASN A 61 14.10 -1.02 4.92
CA ASN A 61 14.42 -0.52 3.58
C ASN A 61 13.51 -1.03 2.45
N SER A 62 12.22 -1.21 2.76
CA SER A 62 11.23 -1.65 1.79
C SER A 62 9.87 -1.02 2.05
N LEU A 63 9.05 -0.95 1.01
CA LEU A 63 7.65 -0.55 1.07
C LEU A 63 6.77 -1.80 1.06
N VAL A 64 5.91 -1.94 2.06
CA VAL A 64 4.87 -2.96 2.11
C VAL A 64 3.56 -2.32 1.66
N ALA A 65 3.13 -2.70 0.46
CA ALA A 65 1.95 -2.17 -0.21
C ALA A 65 0.80 -3.17 -0.14
N ILE A 66 -0.32 -2.75 0.43
CA ILE A 66 -1.59 -3.47 0.43
C ILE A 66 -2.40 -2.96 -0.77
N GLN A 67 -2.64 -3.85 -1.73
CA GLN A 67 -3.17 -3.48 -3.04
C GLN A 67 -4.55 -4.11 -3.29
N ASN A 68 -5.58 -3.27 -3.27
CA ASN A 68 -6.96 -3.62 -3.67
C ASN A 68 -7.33 -3.08 -5.07
N GLY A 69 -6.50 -2.24 -5.68
CA GLY A 69 -6.69 -1.74 -7.04
C GLY A 69 -6.08 -2.59 -8.15
N VAL A 70 -5.64 -3.80 -7.82
CA VAL A 70 -5.05 -4.77 -8.75
C VAL A 70 -5.86 -6.05 -8.75
N ARG A 71 -5.73 -6.87 -9.79
CA ARG A 71 -6.41 -8.16 -9.89
C ARG A 71 -5.39 -9.28 -10.17
N PRO A 72 -5.33 -10.33 -9.32
CA PRO A 72 -5.98 -10.44 -8.01
C PRO A 72 -5.43 -9.43 -6.98
N ASN A 73 -6.24 -9.09 -5.97
CA ASN A 73 -5.79 -8.32 -4.80
C ASN A 73 -4.60 -9.01 -4.13
N ARG A 74 -3.67 -8.22 -3.59
CA ARG A 74 -2.42 -8.73 -3.02
C ARG A 74 -1.79 -7.77 -2.01
N VAL A 75 -0.86 -8.31 -1.23
CA VAL A 75 0.12 -7.57 -0.44
C VAL A 75 1.49 -7.80 -1.08
N THR A 76 2.20 -6.73 -1.41
CA THR A 76 3.51 -6.79 -2.07
C THR A 76 4.54 -6.02 -1.26
N ARG A 77 5.73 -6.60 -1.09
CA ARG A 77 6.91 -5.90 -0.59
C ARG A 77 7.76 -5.43 -1.77
N TYR A 78 8.11 -4.16 -1.79
CA TYR A 78 9.01 -3.54 -2.75
C TYR A 78 10.30 -3.14 -2.04
N GLU A 79 11.40 -3.82 -2.32
CA GLU A 79 12.70 -3.49 -1.73
C GLU A 79 13.30 -2.27 -2.42
N LEU A 80 13.86 -1.36 -1.64
CA LEU A 80 14.48 -0.15 -2.14
C LEU A 80 16.00 -0.33 -2.25
N ASP A 81 16.65 0.45 -3.11
CA ASP A 81 18.11 0.61 -3.05
C ASP A 81 18.54 1.31 -1.75
N GLN A 82 19.84 1.30 -1.48
CA GLN A 82 20.40 1.88 -0.25
C GLN A 82 20.10 3.37 -0.09
N GLN A 83 19.95 4.09 -1.20
CA GLN A 83 19.62 5.52 -1.22
C GLN A 83 18.10 5.79 -1.16
N GLN A 84 17.28 4.74 -1.15
CA GLN A 84 15.81 4.81 -1.19
C GLN A 84 15.27 5.56 -2.40
N MET A 85 16.00 5.56 -3.50
CA MET A 85 15.66 6.28 -4.73
C MET A 85 14.93 5.39 -5.74
N ARG A 86 15.14 4.07 -5.67
CA ARG A 86 14.58 3.12 -6.64
C ARG A 86 14.08 1.86 -5.96
N ILE A 87 13.05 1.26 -6.54
CA ILE A 87 12.63 -0.10 -6.20
C ILE A 87 13.50 -1.07 -6.99
N ILE A 88 14.18 -1.98 -6.29
CA ILE A 88 15.14 -2.93 -6.89
C ILE A 88 14.60 -4.36 -6.97
N SER A 89 13.59 -4.69 -6.16
CA SER A 89 12.96 -6.01 -6.19
C SER A 89 11.52 -5.92 -5.70
N ALA A 90 10.72 -6.93 -6.03
CA ALA A 90 9.34 -7.04 -5.56
C ALA A 90 9.00 -8.49 -5.19
N THR A 91 8.42 -8.69 -4.01
CA THR A 91 8.00 -10.00 -3.50
C THR A 91 6.53 -9.94 -3.07
N ILE A 92 5.71 -10.87 -3.57
CA ILE A 92 4.32 -11.01 -3.10
C ILE A 92 4.33 -11.69 -1.73
N ILE A 93 3.72 -11.04 -0.73
CA ILE A 93 3.54 -11.57 0.63
C ILE A 93 2.26 -12.41 0.71
N ASP A 94 1.16 -11.90 0.14
CA ASP A 94 -0.14 -12.58 0.11
C ASP A 94 -0.86 -12.18 -1.19
N LYS A 95 -1.64 -13.09 -1.78
CA LYS A 95 -2.33 -12.86 -3.06
C LYS A 95 -3.54 -13.77 -3.18
N ALA A 96 -4.66 -13.19 -3.63
CA ALA A 96 -5.91 -13.91 -3.84
C ALA A 96 -6.35 -14.71 -2.60
N HIS A 97 -6.10 -14.19 -1.40
CA HIS A 97 -6.53 -14.83 -0.16
C HIS A 97 -8.07 -14.97 -0.17
N PRO A 98 -8.66 -16.10 0.25
CA PRO A 98 -10.11 -16.30 0.23
C PRO A 98 -10.92 -15.25 1.02
N SER A 99 -10.28 -14.65 2.02
CA SER A 99 -10.87 -13.56 2.82
C SER A 99 -10.76 -12.17 2.17
N PHE A 100 -10.07 -12.00 1.04
CA PHE A 100 -9.92 -10.70 0.41
C PHE A 100 -11.26 -10.16 -0.11
N ASN A 101 -11.60 -8.97 0.35
CA ASN A 101 -12.67 -8.12 -0.17
C ASN A 101 -12.27 -6.67 0.06
N GLU A 102 -11.60 -6.05 -0.90
CA GLU A 102 -10.98 -4.73 -0.71
C GLU A 102 -10.02 -4.69 0.50
N PRO A 103 -8.93 -5.49 0.52
CA PRO A 103 -7.95 -5.41 1.61
C PRO A 103 -7.35 -4.00 1.68
N THR A 104 -7.15 -3.50 2.89
CA THR A 104 -6.76 -2.12 3.15
C THR A 104 -5.74 -2.08 4.30
N MET A 105 -5.31 -0.86 4.66
CA MET A 105 -4.54 -0.44 5.82
C MET A 105 -4.14 -1.52 6.84
N GLY A 106 -2.91 -1.39 7.34
CA GLY A 106 -2.39 -2.27 8.37
C GLY A 106 -1.40 -1.56 9.28
N CYS A 107 -0.80 -2.32 10.17
CA CYS A 107 0.33 -1.90 10.96
C CYS A 107 1.37 -3.02 11.02
N ILE A 108 2.61 -2.64 11.33
CA ILE A 108 3.70 -3.58 11.56
C ILE A 108 4.07 -3.51 13.02
N TYR A 109 4.16 -4.66 13.67
CA TYR A 109 4.70 -4.79 15.01
C TYR A 109 5.80 -5.85 15.01
N LYS A 110 7.02 -5.43 15.38
CA LYS A 110 8.24 -6.22 15.18
C LYS A 110 8.36 -6.61 13.70
N ASN A 111 8.36 -7.90 13.39
CA ASN A 111 8.52 -8.43 12.03
C ASN A 111 7.21 -8.98 11.48
N LYS A 112 6.05 -8.53 11.99
CA LYS A 112 4.75 -9.04 11.58
C LYS A 112 3.86 -7.91 11.08
N LEU A 113 3.35 -8.10 9.86
CA LEU A 113 2.27 -7.29 9.31
C LEU A 113 0.94 -7.78 9.85
N TYR A 114 0.09 -6.84 10.26
CA TYR A 114 -1.32 -7.04 10.58
C TYR A 114 -2.14 -6.12 9.68
N TYR A 115 -3.13 -6.65 8.96
CA TYR A 115 -3.88 -5.85 7.99
C TYR A 115 -5.31 -6.32 7.82
N ILE A 116 -6.19 -5.40 7.42
CA ILE A 116 -7.61 -5.68 7.19
C ILE A 116 -7.76 -6.32 5.81
N ALA A 117 -8.29 -7.54 5.77
CA ALA A 117 -8.44 -8.31 4.54
C ALA A 117 -9.73 -7.99 3.77
N ASN A 118 -10.78 -7.61 4.49
CA ASN A 118 -12.13 -7.46 3.96
C ASN A 118 -12.74 -6.10 4.34
N SER A 119 -12.14 -4.99 3.89
CA SER A 119 -12.74 -3.69 4.18
C SER A 119 -14.17 -3.65 3.65
N ALA A 120 -15.07 -3.05 4.41
CA ALA A 120 -16.49 -2.97 4.10
C ALA A 120 -16.80 -2.05 2.90
N TRP A 121 -15.81 -1.65 2.09
CA TRP A 121 -16.01 -0.69 1.02
C TRP A 121 -17.01 -1.18 -0.03
N GLY A 122 -16.98 -2.47 -0.37
CA GLY A 122 -17.96 -3.09 -1.26
C GLY A 122 -19.41 -3.14 -0.73
N ALA A 123 -19.66 -2.72 0.52
CA ALA A 123 -21.00 -2.61 1.09
C ALA A 123 -21.64 -1.23 0.88
N TYR A 124 -20.92 -0.27 0.30
CA TYR A 124 -21.48 1.02 -0.08
C TYR A 124 -21.93 1.00 -1.55
N ASP A 125 -23.04 1.65 -1.86
CA ASP A 125 -23.48 1.86 -3.24
C ASP A 125 -22.92 3.16 -3.86
N GLU A 126 -23.30 3.43 -5.09
CA GLU A 126 -22.90 4.63 -5.85
C GLU A 126 -23.34 5.95 -5.21
N ASN A 127 -24.34 5.92 -4.33
CA ASN A 127 -24.81 7.07 -3.56
C ASN A 127 -24.15 7.14 -2.17
N HIS A 128 -23.12 6.31 -1.92
CA HIS A 128 -22.43 6.18 -0.65
C HIS A 128 -23.36 5.73 0.49
N ALA A 129 -24.47 5.06 0.16
CA ALA A 129 -25.35 4.46 1.16
C ALA A 129 -24.84 3.07 1.55
N LEU A 130 -24.74 2.83 2.86
CA LEU A 130 -24.35 1.55 3.42
C LEU A 130 -25.47 0.52 3.24
N LYS A 131 -25.12 -0.69 2.82
CA LYS A 131 -25.96 -1.89 2.78
C LYS A 131 -25.52 -2.85 3.90
N PRO A 132 -26.12 -2.76 5.10
CA PRO A 132 -25.66 -3.51 6.28
C PRO A 132 -25.62 -5.02 6.07
N GLU A 133 -26.51 -5.56 5.22
CA GLU A 133 -26.58 -6.97 4.87
C GLU A 133 -25.35 -7.50 4.11
N LEU A 134 -24.54 -6.61 3.53
CA LEU A 134 -23.28 -6.96 2.86
C LEU A 134 -22.07 -6.93 3.81
N ILE A 135 -22.24 -6.42 5.03
CA ILE A 135 -21.18 -6.35 6.03
C ILE A 135 -20.91 -7.74 6.59
N LYS A 136 -19.63 -8.09 6.64
CA LYS A 136 -19.11 -9.29 7.29
C LYS A 136 -18.23 -8.89 8.46
N ASP A 137 -18.01 -9.82 9.38
CA ASP A 137 -17.03 -9.63 10.45
C ASP A 137 -15.66 -9.28 9.86
N VAL A 138 -14.98 -8.31 10.47
CA VAL A 138 -13.66 -7.86 10.02
C VAL A 138 -12.65 -8.98 10.24
N VAL A 139 -11.94 -9.33 9.18
CA VAL A 139 -10.86 -10.30 9.18
C VAL A 139 -9.54 -9.54 9.17
N VAL A 140 -8.78 -9.70 10.25
CA VAL A 140 -7.39 -9.25 10.33
C VAL A 140 -6.49 -10.43 9.97
N LEU A 141 -5.74 -10.30 8.87
CA LEU A 141 -4.72 -11.28 8.49
C LEU A 141 -3.36 -10.85 8.99
N THR A 142 -2.48 -11.83 9.15
CA THR A 142 -1.10 -11.59 9.58
C THR A 142 -0.11 -12.26 8.65
N ALA A 143 1.01 -11.60 8.39
CA ALA A 143 2.11 -12.18 7.63
C ALA A 143 3.45 -11.84 8.30
N GLU A 144 4.37 -12.81 8.33
CA GLU A 144 5.75 -12.57 8.76
C GLU A 144 6.50 -11.83 7.66
N LEU A 145 7.21 -10.78 8.04
CA LEU A 145 8.12 -10.01 7.20
C LEU A 145 9.54 -10.46 7.55
N LYS A 146 10.22 -11.12 6.62
CA LYS A 146 11.60 -11.60 6.82
C LYS A 146 12.64 -10.55 6.51
#